data_AF-A0AAJ1WTR1-F1
#
_entry.id   AF-A0AAJ1WTR1-F1
#
_cell.length_a   1.000
_cell.length_b   1.000
_cell.length_c   1.000
_cell.angle_alpha   90.00
_cell.angle_beta   90.00
_cell.angle_gamma   90.00
#
_symmetry.space_group_name_H-M   'P 1'
#
loop_
_entity.id
_entity.type
_entity.pdbx_description
1 polymer ?
#
loop_
_entity_poly.entity_id
_entity_poly.type
_entity_poly.pdbx_seq_one_letter_code
_entity_poly.pdbx_strand_id
1 'polypeptide(L)' 'MYEDIAAEEKARATYQWIIDQSDDPDLNDSLKFLREREIVHSQRFREAVDILKDERGKKKIF' A
#
# COMPACT_ATOMS: atom_id res chain seq x y z
N MET A 1 -5.17 7.33 -7.06
CA MET A 1 -5.31 5.89 -6.77
C MET A 1 -4.16 5.03 -7.29
N TYR A 2 -3.81 5.03 -8.59
CA TYR A 2 -2.60 4.30 -9.03
C TYR A 2 -1.31 4.90 -8.47
N GLU A 3 -1.25 6.23 -8.35
CA GLU A 3 -0.15 6.93 -7.67
C GLU A 3 -0.09 6.57 -6.17
N ASP A 4 -1.24 6.44 -5.50
CA ASP A 4 -1.29 6.02 -4.10
C ASP A 4 -0.75 4.59 -3.92
N ILE A 5 -1.15 3.64 -4.79
CA ILE A 5 -0.59 2.28 -4.79
C ILE A 5 0.95 2.33 -4.98
N ALA A 6 1.43 3.14 -5.92
CA ALA A 6 2.87 3.28 -6.15
C ALA A 6 3.61 3.90 -4.95
N ALA A 7 2.96 4.83 -4.25
CA ALA A 7 3.50 5.42 -3.02
C ALA A 7 3.66 4.37 -1.92
N GLU A 8 2.67 3.50 -1.71
CA GLU A 8 2.75 2.44 -0.69
C GLU A 8 3.81 1.39 -1.03
N GLU A 9 3.92 0.99 -2.30
CA GLU A 9 4.98 0.06 -2.72
C GLU A 9 6.39 0.67 -2.54
N LYS A 10 6.53 1.98 -2.77
CA LYS A 10 7.78 2.71 -2.53
C LYS A 10 8.11 2.78 -1.04
N ALA A 11 7.14 3.13 -0.20
CA ALA A 11 7.30 3.16 1.25
C ALA A 11 7.70 1.79 1.79
N ARG A 12 7.04 0.72 1.34
CA ARG A 12 7.38 -0.67 1.71
C ARG A 12 8.83 -1.03 1.36
N ALA A 13 9.28 -0.67 0.16
CA ALA A 13 10.66 -0.92 -0.27
C ALA A 13 11.67 -0.10 0.55
N THR A 14 11.35 1.15 0.86
CA THR A 14 12.19 2.01 1.73
C THR A 14 12.30 1.42 3.14
N TYR A 15 11.20 0.98 3.76
CA TYR A 15 11.26 0.37 5.09
C TYR A 15 12.04 -0.94 5.10
N GLN A 16 11.85 -1.80 4.10
CA GLN A 16 12.65 -3.03 3.97
C GLN A 16 14.15 -2.70 3.87
N TRP A 17 14.51 -1.72 3.04
CA TRP A 17 15.91 -1.33 2.89
C TRP A 17 16.50 -0.82 4.20
N ILE A 18 15.77 -0.03 5.00
CA ILE A 18 16.26 0.44 6.31
C ILE A 18 16.43 -0.73 7.29
N ILE A 19 15.48 -1.66 7.34
CA ILE A 19 15.58 -2.87 8.18
C ILE A 19 16.83 -3.68 7.84
N ASP A 20 17.14 -3.82 6.55
CA ASP A 20 18.32 -4.56 6.10
C ASP A 20 19.65 -3.84 6.44
N GLN A 21 19.60 -2.55 6.80
CA GLN A 21 20.79 -1.74 7.15
C GLN A 21 20.95 -1.50 8.65
N SER A 22 19.95 -1.84 9.48
CA SER A 22 19.95 -1.52 10.90
C SER A 22 20.03 -2.76 11.78
N ASP A 23 20.82 -2.69 12.85
CA ASP A 23 20.91 -3.66 13.93
C ASP A 23 20.11 -3.29 15.18
N ASP A 24 19.42 -2.13 15.17
CA ASP A 24 18.59 -1.67 16.28
C ASP A 24 17.24 -2.43 16.29
N PRO A 25 16.96 -3.24 17.33
CA PRO A 25 15.75 -4.06 17.39
C PRO A 25 14.47 -3.22 17.51
N ASP A 26 14.49 -2.09 18.22
CA ASP A 26 13.30 -1.28 18.48
C ASP A 26 12.89 -0.49 17.24
N LEU A 27 13.89 0.00 16.49
CA LEU A 27 13.67 0.59 15.16
C LEU A 27 13.10 -0.44 14.19
N ASN A 28 13.71 -1.62 14.14
CA ASN A 28 13.31 -2.68 13.22
C ASN A 28 11.90 -3.20 13.51
N ASP A 29 11.48 -3.27 14.77
CA ASP A 29 10.11 -3.65 15.13
C ASP A 29 9.09 -2.63 14.62
N SER A 30 9.38 -1.35 14.85
CA SER A 30 8.54 -0.24 14.36
C SER A 30 8.41 -0.24 12.83
N LEU A 31 9.51 -0.46 12.12
CA LEU A 31 9.51 -0.50 10.65
C LEU A 31 8.80 -1.72 10.09
N LYS A 32 8.85 -2.88 10.75
CA LYS A 32 8.09 -4.08 10.34
C LYS A 32 6.59 -3.81 10.39
N PHE A 33 6.11 -3.19 11.47
CA PHE A 33 4.70 -2.81 11.60
C PHE A 33 4.26 -1.87 10.47
N LEU A 34 5.04 -0.81 10.19
CA LEU A 34 4.72 0.13 9.11
C LEU A 34 4.74 -0.57 7.73
N ARG A 35 5.75 -1.40 7.48
CA ARG A 35 5.90 -2.15 6.22
C ARG A 35 4.71 -3.07 5.94
N GLU A 36 4.20 -3.76 6.95
CA GLU A 36 3.00 -4.61 6.82
C GLU A 36 1.76 -3.78 6.49
N ARG A 37 1.63 -2.59 7.08
CA ARG A 37 0.52 -1.68 6.77
C ARG A 37 0.52 -1.22 5.32
N GLU A 38 1.68 -1.02 4.70
CA GLU A 38 1.74 -0.63 3.29
C GLU A 38 1.22 -1.72 2.33
N ILE A 39 1.31 -2.99 2.72
CA ILE A 39 0.65 -4.09 1.99
C ILE A 39 -0.87 -3.94 2.09
N VAL A 40 -1.38 -3.67 3.29
CA VAL A 40 -2.81 -3.46 3.52
C VAL A 40 -3.32 -2.23 2.78
N HIS A 41 -2.61 -1.11 2.84
CA HIS A 41 -2.98 0.12 2.12
C HIS A 41 -3.00 -0.11 0.61
N SER A 42 -1.95 -0.72 0.04
CA SER A 42 -1.87 -1.08 -1.38
C SER A 42 -3.06 -1.96 -1.80
N GLN A 43 -3.44 -2.96 -0.99
CA GLN A 43 -4.62 -3.78 -1.24
C GLN A 43 -5.92 -2.96 -1.21
N ARG A 44 -6.11 -2.10 -0.21
CA ARG A 44 -7.34 -1.29 -0.09
C ARG A 44 -7.49 -0.30 -1.23
N PHE A 45 -6.40 0.29 -1.71
CA PHE A 45 -6.45 1.14 -2.90
C PHE A 45 -6.80 0.35 -4.17
N ARG A 46 -6.32 -0.89 -4.33
CA ARG A 46 -6.71 -1.76 -5.45
C ARG A 46 -8.21 -2.08 -5.39
N GLU A 47 -8.71 -2.46 -4.22
CA GLU A 47 -10.14 -2.71 -4.01
C GLU A 47 -10.99 -1.47 -4.36
N ALA A 48 -10.56 -0.29 -3.92
CA ALA A 48 -11.24 0.97 -4.25
C ALA A 48 -11.23 1.26 -5.77
N VAL A 49 -10.12 1.00 -6.46
CA VAL A 49 -10.02 1.13 -7.93
C VAL A 49 -11.01 0.19 -8.62
N ASP A 50 -11.14 -1.05 -8.15
CA ASP A 50 -12.03 -2.03 -8.76
C ASP A 50 -13.50 -1.67 -8.56
N ILE A 51 -13.88 -1.16 -7.38
CA ILE A 51 -15.22 -0.61 -7.13
C ILE A 51 -15.53 0.53 -8.10
N LEU A 52 -14.63 1.50 -8.24
CA LEU A 52 -14.82 2.64 -9.14
C LEU A 52 -14.91 2.22 -10.62
N LYS A 53 -14.17 1.17 -11.02
CA LYS A 53 -14.27 0.60 -12.37
C LYS A 53 -15.63 -0.06 -12.60
N ASP A 54 -16.12 -0.83 -11.62
CA ASP A 54 -17.45 -1.46 -11.69
C ASP A 54 -18.57 -0.40 -11.78
N GLU A 55 -18.52 0.64 -10.95
CA GLU A 55 -19.47 1.75 -10.99
C GLU A 55 -19.48 2.48 -12.34
N ARG A 56 -18.31 2.73 -12.93
CA ARG A 56 -18.22 3.33 -14.28
C ARG A 56 -18.73 2.42 -15.39
N GLY A 57 -18.65 1.10 -15.21
CA GLY A 57 -19.14 0.11 -16.16
C GLY A 57 -20.66 -0.06 -16.18
N LYS A 58 -21.35 0.35 -15.10
CA LYS A 58 -22.82 0.34 -15.02
C LYS A 58 -23.40 1.41 -15.95
N LYS A 59 -23.91 1.00 -17.12
CA LYS A 59 -24.71 1.87 -17.99
C LYS A 59 -25.92 2.38 -17.22
N LYS A 60 -26.12 3.70 -17.17
CA LYS A 60 -27.39 4.30 -16.73
C LYS A 60 -28.47 3.93 -17.74
N ILE A 61 -29.29 2.94 -17.39
CA ILE A 61 -30.52 2.66 -18.12
C ILE A 61 -31.53 3.70 -17.63
N PHE A 62 -31.88 4.65 -18.49
CA PHE A 62 -32.95 5.62 -18.29
C PHE A 62 -34.21 5.14 -19.02
#